data_AF-A0A3D3AY45-F1
#
_entry.id   AF-A0A3D3AY45-F1
#
_cell.length_a   1.000
_cell.length_b   1.000
_cell.length_c   1.000
_cell.angle_alpha   90.00
_cell.angle_beta   90.00
_cell.angle_gamma   90.00
#
_symmetry.space_group_name_H-M   'P 1'
#
loop_
_entity.id
_entity.type
_entity.pdbx_description
1 polymer ?
#
loop_
_entity_poly.entity_id
_entity_poly.type
_entity_poly.pdbx_seq_one_letter_code
_entity_poly.pdbx_strand_id
1 'polypeptide(L)'
;RANPYLILAATWVAASLVPTFGAGLMFSWSADLIAIIALLGLARFFLALAGLDVGTSFGGIGSSREVMIASLAEPAMLMIVFTLALVAGSTQLSTMAGFLVSSEVGLRVSLGMALIALIMVAIAENAR
;
A
#
# COMPACT_ATOMS: atom_id res chain seq x y z
N ARG A 1 -10.00 -16.40 15.43
CA ARG A 1 -9.75 -17.57 14.53
C ARG A 1 -9.75 -17.20 13.05
N ALA A 2 -10.61 -16.28 12.60
CA ALA A 2 -10.65 -15.85 11.20
C ALA A 2 -9.49 -14.92 10.79
N ASN A 3 -8.92 -14.15 11.73
CA ASN A 3 -7.90 -13.12 11.47
C ASN A 3 -6.73 -13.58 10.57
N PRO A 4 -6.05 -14.73 10.78
CA PRO A 4 -4.96 -15.15 9.90
C PRO A 4 -5.42 -15.37 8.45
N TYR A 5 -6.63 -15.87 8.24
CA TYR A 5 -7.19 -16.04 6.89
C TYR A 5 -7.54 -14.71 6.25
N LEU A 6 -8.06 -13.75 7.03
CA LEU A 6 -8.39 -12.41 6.54
C LEU A 6 -7.13 -11.62 6.16
N ILE A 7 -6.08 -11.70 6.97
CA ILE A 7 -4.78 -11.08 6.69
C ILE A 7 -4.21 -11.65 5.39
N LEU A 8 -4.12 -12.99 5.29
CA LEU A 8 -3.62 -13.65 4.09
C LEU A 8 -4.44 -13.28 2.84
N ALA A 9 -5.78 -13.33 2.94
CA ALA A 9 -6.65 -13.00 1.83
C ALA A 9 -6.48 -11.54 1.37
N ALA A 10 -6.45 -10.58 2.29
CA ALA A 10 -6.27 -9.17 1.96
C ALA A 10 -4.91 -8.91 1.29
N THR A 11 -3.83 -9.46 1.83
CA THR A 11 -2.48 -9.33 1.22
C THR A 11 -2.40 -10.04 -0.13
N TRP A 12 -3.03 -11.21 -0.27
CA TRP A 12 -3.04 -11.97 -1.52
C TRP A 12 -3.81 -11.24 -2.62
N VAL A 13 -4.97 -10.69 -2.30
CA VAL A 13 -5.75 -9.88 -3.25
C VAL A 13 -4.95 -8.64 -3.65
N ALA A 14 -4.34 -7.92 -2.69
CA ALA A 14 -3.50 -6.77 -2.98
C ALA A 14 -2.33 -7.14 -3.94
N ALA A 15 -1.64 -8.24 -3.68
CA ALA A 15 -0.55 -8.72 -4.54
C ALA A 15 -1.03 -9.11 -5.94
N SER A 16 -2.22 -9.73 -6.05
CA SER A 16 -2.79 -10.14 -7.34
C SER A 16 -3.22 -8.96 -8.23
N LEU A 17 -3.49 -7.79 -7.65
CA LEU A 17 -3.88 -6.58 -8.38
C LEU A 17 -2.67 -5.84 -8.97
N VAL A 18 -1.44 -6.14 -8.53
CA VAL A 18 -0.23 -5.49 -9.06
C VAL A 18 0.10 -6.07 -10.45
N PRO A 19 0.09 -5.26 -11.52
CA PRO A 19 0.38 -5.72 -12.87
C PRO A 19 1.88 -6.03 -13.00
N THR A 20 2.23 -7.31 -13.11
CA THR A 20 3.62 -7.80 -13.14
C THR A 20 4.13 -8.09 -14.55
N PHE A 21 3.28 -8.57 -15.46
CA PHE A 21 3.71 -9.09 -16.76
C PHE A 21 3.30 -8.24 -17.98
N GLY A 22 2.59 -7.13 -17.79
CA GLY A 22 2.24 -6.23 -18.90
C GLY A 22 1.19 -5.17 -18.55
N ALA A 23 1.13 -4.12 -19.37
CA ALA A 23 0.05 -3.14 -19.36
C ALA A 23 -1.12 -3.63 -20.22
N GLY A 24 -2.37 -3.40 -19.78
CA GLY A 24 -3.58 -3.79 -20.54
C GLY A 24 -4.17 -5.18 -20.22
N LEU A 25 -3.94 -5.71 -19.03
CA LEU A 25 -4.61 -6.94 -18.55
C LEU A 25 -6.14 -6.73 -18.47
N MET A 26 -6.94 -7.79 -18.67
CA MET A 26 -8.41 -7.73 -18.63
C MET A 26 -8.98 -7.11 -17.33
N PHE A 27 -8.26 -7.23 -16.22
CA PHE A 27 -8.65 -6.69 -14.91
C PHE A 27 -7.97 -5.36 -14.56
N SER A 28 -7.33 -4.69 -15.52
CA SER A 28 -6.57 -3.46 -15.26
C SER A 28 -7.42 -2.33 -14.67
N TRP A 29 -8.71 -2.29 -15.02
CA TRP A 29 -9.66 -1.31 -14.50
C TRP A 29 -9.92 -1.44 -12.99
N SER A 30 -9.68 -2.62 -12.41
CA SER A 30 -9.91 -2.90 -10.99
C SER A 30 -8.65 -2.69 -10.13
N ALA A 31 -7.49 -2.44 -10.74
CA ALA A 31 -6.21 -2.23 -10.07
C ALA A 31 -5.98 -0.72 -9.81
N ASP A 32 -6.59 -0.21 -8.74
CA ASP A 32 -6.36 1.14 -8.21
C ASP A 32 -5.37 1.10 -7.03
N LEU A 33 -4.38 1.99 -7.02
CA LEU A 33 -3.41 2.14 -5.93
C LEU A 33 -4.08 2.44 -4.58
N ILE A 34 -5.17 3.21 -4.57
CA ILE A 34 -5.93 3.51 -3.35
C ILE A 34 -6.54 2.22 -2.80
N ALA A 35 -7.08 1.36 -3.66
CA ALA A 35 -7.64 0.07 -3.26
C ALA A 35 -6.55 -0.86 -2.71
N ILE A 36 -5.36 -0.88 -3.31
CA ILE A 36 -4.21 -1.65 -2.82
C ILE A 36 -3.79 -1.18 -1.42
N ILE A 37 -3.65 0.13 -1.21
CA ILE A 37 -3.33 0.69 0.11
C ILE A 37 -4.40 0.32 1.13
N ALA A 38 -5.69 0.43 0.76
CA ALA A 38 -6.79 0.06 1.64
C ALA A 38 -6.79 -1.43 2.03
N LEU A 39 -6.45 -2.33 1.09
CA LEU A 39 -6.31 -3.76 1.37
C LEU A 39 -5.15 -4.05 2.32
N LEU A 40 -4.01 -3.37 2.17
CA LEU A 40 -2.88 -3.49 3.08
C LEU A 40 -3.19 -2.91 4.47
N GLY A 41 -3.92 -1.78 4.54
CA GLY A 41 -4.44 -1.22 5.79
C GLY A 41 -5.42 -2.16 6.49
N LEU A 42 -6.30 -2.82 5.72
CA LEU A 42 -7.23 -3.82 6.25
C LEU A 42 -6.50 -5.04 6.83
N ALA A 43 -5.44 -5.52 6.17
CA ALA A 43 -4.60 -6.59 6.70
C ALA A 43 -3.98 -6.20 8.06
N ARG A 44 -3.49 -4.96 8.19
CA ARG A 44 -2.93 -4.43 9.45
C ARG A 44 -3.99 -4.27 10.54
N PHE A 45 -5.18 -3.81 10.18
CA PHE A 45 -6.30 -3.72 11.10
C PHE A 45 -6.60 -5.09 11.73
N PHE A 46 -6.69 -6.16 10.93
CA PHE A 46 -6.91 -7.51 11.46
C PHE A 46 -5.73 -8.07 12.24
N LEU A 47 -4.50 -7.68 11.92
CA LEU A 47 -3.31 -8.02 12.69
C LEU A 47 -3.36 -7.37 14.08
N ALA A 48 -3.66 -6.07 14.15
CA ALA A 48 -3.83 -5.37 15.41
C ALA A 48 -4.98 -5.96 16.25
N LEU A 49 -6.11 -6.27 15.61
CA LEU A 49 -7.25 -6.94 16.26
C LEU A 49 -6.85 -8.33 16.79
N ALA A 50 -6.07 -9.10 16.03
CA ALA A 50 -5.61 -10.41 16.47
C ALA A 50 -4.76 -10.34 17.74
N GLY A 51 -3.93 -9.30 17.89
CA GLY A 51 -3.15 -9.07 19.12
C GLY A 51 -4.02 -8.64 20.31
N LEU A 52 -5.08 -7.87 20.07
CA LEU A 52 -6.04 -7.47 21.11
C LEU A 52 -6.91 -8.64 21.58
N ASP A 53 -7.34 -9.51 20.66
CA ASP A 53 -8.17 -10.69 20.92
C ASP A 53 -7.49 -11.71 21.84
N VAL A 54 -6.16 -11.67 21.99
CA VAL A 54 -5.42 -12.53 22.92
C VAL A 54 -5.77 -12.20 24.38
N GLY A 55 -6.23 -10.96 24.66
CA GLY A 55 -6.62 -10.54 26.01
C GLY A 55 -5.48 -10.47 27.02
N THR A 56 -4.23 -10.43 26.55
CA THR A 56 -3.04 -10.29 27.41
C THR A 56 -2.44 -8.90 27.31
N SER A 57 -1.74 -8.47 28.37
CA SER A 57 -1.01 -7.21 28.39
C SER A 57 0.04 -7.11 27.27
N PHE A 58 0.70 -8.21 26.91
CA PHE A 58 1.66 -8.25 25.80
C PHE A 58 1.01 -8.09 24.44
N GLY A 59 -0.17 -8.68 24.23
CA GLY A 59 -0.94 -8.52 22.98
C GLY A 59 -1.31 -7.07 22.73
N GLY A 60 -1.82 -6.37 23.75
CA GLY A 60 -2.15 -4.95 23.68
C GLY A 60 -0.93 -4.05 23.43
N ILE A 61 0.20 -4.31 24.10
CA ILE A 61 1.44 -3.55 23.87
C ILE A 61 1.98 -3.76 22.45
N GLY A 62 1.92 -5.00 21.94
CA GLY A 62 2.29 -5.31 20.56
C GLY A 62 1.42 -4.57 19.54
N SER A 63 0.10 -4.71 19.64
CA SER A 63 -0.84 -4.04 18.73
C SER A 63 -0.72 -2.51 18.76
N SER A 64 -0.45 -1.91 19.93
CA SER A 64 -0.26 -0.46 20.04
C SER A 64 0.96 0.03 19.24
N ARG A 65 2.07 -0.72 19.26
CA ARG A 65 3.28 -0.37 18.48
C ARG A 65 3.03 -0.46 16.98
N GLU A 66 2.36 -1.51 16.54
CA GLU A 66 2.02 -1.68 15.12
C GLU A 66 1.09 -0.56 14.62
N VAL A 67 0.06 -0.22 15.39
CA VAL A 67 -0.88 0.85 15.03
C VAL A 67 -0.22 2.22 15.07
N MET A 68 0.72 2.47 15.99
CA MET A 68 1.51 3.71 16.02
C MET A 68 2.26 3.94 14.70
N ILE A 69 2.95 2.92 14.19
CA ILE A 69 3.69 3.01 12.93
C ILE A 69 2.72 3.14 11.74
N ALA A 70 1.67 2.30 11.71
CA ALA A 70 0.69 2.31 10.63
C ALA A 70 -0.03 3.67 10.50
N SER A 71 -0.36 4.33 11.62
CA SER A 71 -1.02 5.64 11.62
C SER A 71 -0.22 6.75 10.94
N LEU A 72 1.11 6.60 10.87
CA LEU A 72 2.01 7.53 10.17
C LEU A 72 2.27 7.07 8.73
N ALA A 73 2.42 5.76 8.52
CA ALA A 73 2.74 5.17 7.22
C ALA A 73 1.58 5.26 6.21
N GLU A 74 0.34 5.06 6.65
CA GLU A 74 -0.83 5.08 5.75
C GLU A 74 -1.06 6.46 5.10
N PRO A 75 -1.10 7.59 5.83
CA PRO A 75 -1.19 8.91 5.20
C PRO A 75 -0.02 9.20 4.26
N ALA A 76 1.20 8.79 4.63
CA ALA A 76 2.38 8.97 3.79
C ALA A 76 2.24 8.21 2.46
N MET A 77 1.74 6.97 2.48
CA MET A 77 1.45 6.21 1.26
C MET A 77 0.40 6.87 0.37
N LEU A 78 -0.66 7.43 0.96
CA LEU A 78 -1.67 8.16 0.19
C LEU A 78 -1.08 9.40 -0.49
N MET A 79 -0.19 10.14 0.19
CA MET A 79 0.48 11.30 -0.41
C MET A 79 1.41 10.90 -1.57
N ILE A 80 2.09 9.75 -1.48
CA ILE A 80 2.88 9.19 -2.57
C ILE A 80 1.96 8.88 -3.77
N VAL A 81 0.86 8.17 -3.52
CA VAL A 81 -0.11 7.81 -4.58
C VAL A 81 -0.72 9.04 -5.23
N PHE A 82 -1.12 10.05 -4.45
CA PHE A 82 -1.64 11.29 -5.01
C PHE A 82 -0.59 12.03 -5.83
N THR A 83 0.67 12.00 -5.43
CA THR A 83 1.75 12.60 -6.21
C THR A 83 1.87 11.92 -7.59
N LEU A 84 1.84 10.59 -7.63
CA LEU A 84 1.85 9.85 -8.90
C LEU A 84 0.56 10.09 -9.71
N ALA A 85 -0.60 10.10 -9.05
CA ALA A 85 -1.90 10.27 -9.70
C ALA A 85 -2.07 11.64 -10.33
N LEU A 86 -1.57 12.71 -9.69
CA LEU A 86 -1.57 14.05 -10.27
C LEU A 86 -0.68 14.15 -11.50
N VAL A 87 0.43 13.39 -11.53
CA VAL A 87 1.35 13.37 -12.67
C VAL A 87 0.77 12.55 -13.83
N ALA A 88 0.17 11.39 -13.55
CA ALA A 88 -0.37 10.48 -14.56
C ALA A 88 -1.83 10.77 -14.96
N GLY A 89 -2.55 11.62 -14.21
CA GLY A 89 -3.97 11.93 -14.42
C GLY A 89 -4.94 10.79 -14.05
N SER A 90 -4.48 9.76 -13.34
CA SER A 90 -5.29 8.59 -12.96
C SER A 90 -4.73 7.91 -11.73
N THR A 91 -5.58 7.27 -10.93
CA THR A 91 -5.19 6.39 -9.81
C THR A 91 -5.01 4.93 -10.23
N GLN A 92 -5.37 4.60 -11.49
CA GLN A 92 -5.25 3.26 -12.04
C GLN A 92 -3.78 2.90 -12.31
N LEU A 93 -3.36 1.76 -11.78
CA LEU A 93 -1.95 1.34 -11.78
C LEU A 93 -1.44 1.04 -13.21
N SER A 94 -2.29 0.47 -14.07
CA SER A 94 -1.94 0.24 -15.48
C SER A 94 -1.72 1.54 -16.27
N THR A 95 -2.55 2.56 -16.00
CA THR A 95 -2.47 3.86 -16.67
C THR A 95 -1.22 4.60 -16.23
N MET A 96 -0.92 4.58 -14.93
CA MET A 96 0.34 5.11 -14.40
C MET A 96 1.57 4.41 -15.00
N ALA A 97 1.57 3.07 -15.06
CA ALA A 97 2.67 2.31 -15.62
C ALA A 97 2.90 2.65 -17.10
N GLY A 98 1.82 2.73 -17.89
CA GLY A 98 1.90 3.17 -19.29
C GLY A 98 2.44 4.60 -19.44
N PHE A 99 1.99 5.52 -18.58
CA PHE A 99 2.47 6.90 -18.57
C PHE A 99 3.96 6.99 -18.22
N LEU A 100 4.43 6.23 -17.23
CA LEU A 100 5.84 6.22 -16.80
C LEU A 100 6.78 5.60 -17.84
N VAL A 101 6.30 4.66 -18.66
CA VAL A 101 7.06 4.10 -19.78
C VAL A 101 7.15 5.09 -20.95
N SER A 102 6.21 6.03 -21.05
CA SER A 102 6.25 7.07 -22.08
C SER A 102 7.40 8.05 -21.84
N SER A 103 8.01 8.57 -22.91
CA SER A 103 9.13 9.53 -22.80
C SER A 103 8.71 10.93 -22.33
N GLU A 104 7.42 11.17 -22.05
CA GLU A 104 6.87 12.49 -21.73
C GLU A 104 6.98 12.87 -20.25
N VAL A 105 7.33 11.94 -19.36
CA VAL A 105 7.38 12.20 -17.91
C VAL A 105 8.50 13.16 -17.54
N GLY A 106 9.68 12.98 -18.15
CA GLY A 106 10.89 13.74 -17.82
C GLY A 106 11.36 13.56 -16.37
N LEU A 107 12.41 14.29 -15.98
CA LEU A 107 12.90 14.29 -14.60
C LEU A 107 12.07 15.26 -13.75
N ARG A 108 11.31 14.76 -12.77
CA ARG A 108 10.47 15.57 -11.88
C ARG A 108 10.91 15.41 -10.43
N VAL A 109 11.13 16.53 -9.75
CA VAL A 109 11.49 16.55 -8.31
C VAL A 109 10.41 15.87 -7.47
N SER A 110 9.13 16.04 -7.83
CA SER A 110 8.01 15.39 -7.13
C SER A 110 8.09 13.87 -7.16
N LEU A 111 8.50 13.27 -8.28
CA LEU A 111 8.68 11.82 -8.39
C LEU A 111 9.90 11.34 -7.58
N GLY A 112 10.97 12.13 -7.55
CA GLY A 112 12.14 11.85 -6.71
C GLY A 112 11.78 11.87 -5.21
N MET A 113 11.02 12.87 -4.75
CA MET A 113 10.53 12.95 -3.38
C MET A 113 9.55 11.80 -3.06
N ALA A 114 8.66 11.45 -3.99
CA ALA A 114 7.75 10.32 -3.84
C ALA A 114 8.49 8.99 -3.70
N LEU A 115 9.59 8.79 -4.44
CA LEU A 115 10.45 7.60 -4.32
C LEU A 115 11.12 7.53 -2.94
N ILE A 116 11.69 8.64 -2.45
CA ILE A 116 12.31 8.70 -1.11
C ILE A 116 11.27 8.40 -0.03
N ALA A 117 10.08 9.01 -0.12
CA ALA A 117 8.99 8.75 0.79
C ALA A 117 8.56 7.27 0.76
N LEU A 118 8.46 6.67 -0.43
CA LEU A 118 8.11 5.26 -0.59
C LEU A 118 9.12 4.34 0.10
N ILE A 119 10.43 4.63 -0.04
CA ILE A 119 11.49 3.86 0.63
C ILE A 119 11.35 3.99 2.16
N MET A 120 11.15 5.21 2.67
CA MET A 120 10.98 5.46 4.11
C MET A 120 9.77 4.69 4.69
N VAL A 121 8.64 4.72 3.99
CA VAL A 121 7.44 3.97 4.38
C VAL A 121 7.73 2.47 4.31
N ALA A 122 8.35 1.97 3.24
CA ALA A 122 8.63 0.55 3.09
C ALA A 122 9.52 0.01 4.23
N ILE A 123 10.50 0.79 4.67
CA ILE A 123 11.34 0.49 5.85
C ILE A 123 10.49 0.48 7.12
N ALA A 124 9.67 1.52 7.32
CA ALA A 124 8.82 1.64 8.49
C ALA A 124 7.83 0.46 8.62
N GLU A 125 7.23 0.00 7.52
CA GLU A 125 6.24 -1.08 7.54
C GLU A 125 6.83 -2.48 7.66
N ASN A 126 8.06 -2.70 7.18
CA ASN A 126 8.69 -4.04 7.20
C ASN A 126 9.60 -4.27 8.42
N ALA A 127 9.69 -3.29 9.32
CA ALA A 127 10.52 -3.33 10.53
C ALA A 127 11.99 -3.74 10.25
N ARG A 128 12.51 -3.34 9.09
CA ARG A 128 13.88 -3.57 8.59
C ARG A 128 14.36 -2.34 7.84
#